data_AF-A0A7J7K366-F1
#
_entry.id   AF-A0A7J7K366-F1
#
_cell.length_a   1.000
_cell.length_b   1.000
_cell.length_c   1.000
_cell.angle_alpha   90.00
_cell.angle_beta   90.00
_cell.angle_gamma   90.00
#
_symmetry.space_group_name_H-M   'P 1'
#
loop_
_entity.id
_entity.type
_entity.pdbx_description
1 polymer ?
#
loop_
_entity_poly.entity_id
_entity_poly.type
_entity_poly.pdbx_seq_one_letter_code
_entity_poly.pdbx_strand_id
1 'polypeptide(L)'
;MKSAIKYYAGYRAINPNASAESVISNRDVLYKQRNQGGVKTYLHLVQLQWLGFDYNNRNNLTAIKEYISYIVPKIDIPILSDQFDASLVILKRRFNWDYTDIFYQSYVVTKSDSQPLSASSIQTILSAEVNLGDHLLYQAVNKTWWSQPEVGRKEFWEEVSYFKELNQRVTDICRTVGTTQRSYTIVHSQYHDNITISLQLCSFLTKSKCNLVQGTIRYALGKQTKLGWQCK
;
A
#
# COMPACT_ATOMS: atom_id res chain seq x y z
N MET A 1 -5.41 -3.53 -7.06
CA MET A 1 -4.80 -3.78 -8.40
C MET A 1 -3.27 -3.68 -8.47
N LYS A 2 -2.62 -2.58 -8.06
CA LYS A 2 -1.13 -2.51 -8.05
C LYS A 2 -0.46 -3.64 -7.25
N SER A 3 -1.16 -4.22 -6.28
CA SER A 3 -0.74 -5.42 -5.55
C SER A 3 -0.51 -6.62 -6.46
N ALA A 4 -1.47 -6.94 -7.35
CA ALA A 4 -1.33 -8.01 -8.32
C ALA A 4 -0.13 -7.72 -9.25
N ILE A 5 -0.08 -6.54 -9.86
CA ILE A 5 1.03 -6.12 -10.75
C ILE A 5 2.39 -6.22 -10.03
N LYS A 6 2.49 -5.77 -8.77
CA LYS A 6 3.71 -5.89 -7.95
C LYS A 6 4.07 -7.33 -7.64
N TYR A 7 3.09 -8.20 -7.40
CA TYR A 7 3.31 -9.64 -7.25
C TYR A 7 3.90 -10.24 -8.53
N TYR A 8 3.35 -9.92 -9.70
CA TYR A 8 3.90 -10.37 -10.98
C TYR A 8 5.31 -9.84 -11.22
N ALA A 9 5.56 -8.57 -10.93
CA ALA A 9 6.90 -7.98 -11.03
C ALA A 9 7.89 -8.67 -10.09
N GLY A 10 7.48 -8.98 -8.85
CA GLY A 10 8.30 -9.73 -7.89
C GLY A 10 8.57 -11.18 -8.32
N TYR A 11 7.60 -11.85 -8.93
CA TYR A 11 7.80 -13.19 -9.49
C TYR A 11 8.79 -13.16 -10.66
N ARG A 12 8.68 -12.18 -11.58
CA ARG A 12 9.65 -12.00 -12.68
C ARG A 12 11.06 -11.67 -12.21
N ALA A 13 11.22 -11.00 -11.07
CA ALA A 13 12.54 -10.77 -10.49
C ALA A 13 13.25 -12.09 -10.11
N ILE A 14 12.48 -13.14 -9.78
CA ILE A 14 12.99 -14.48 -9.44
C ILE A 14 13.02 -15.39 -10.68
N ASN A 15 12.09 -15.19 -11.61
CA ASN A 15 11.97 -15.95 -12.87
C ASN A 15 11.84 -15.00 -14.07
N PRO A 16 12.96 -14.49 -14.62
CA PRO A 16 12.97 -13.41 -15.62
C PRO A 16 12.19 -13.72 -16.91
N ASN A 17 12.13 -15.01 -17.27
CA ASN A 17 11.51 -15.52 -18.49
C ASN A 17 10.02 -15.90 -18.32
N ALA A 18 9.45 -15.71 -17.13
CA ALA A 18 8.04 -16.01 -16.90
C ALA A 18 7.11 -15.03 -17.65
N SER A 19 6.14 -15.57 -18.40
CA SER A 19 5.07 -14.80 -19.03
C SER A 19 3.95 -14.51 -18.03
N ALA A 20 3.11 -13.52 -18.30
CA ALA A 20 1.97 -13.21 -17.43
C ALA A 20 1.06 -14.44 -17.22
N GLU A 21 0.81 -15.19 -18.29
CA GLU A 21 0.01 -16.40 -18.32
C GLU A 21 0.61 -17.51 -17.45
N SER A 22 1.93 -17.70 -17.50
CA SER A 22 2.60 -18.72 -16.69
C SER A 22 2.61 -18.39 -15.19
N VAL A 23 2.61 -17.10 -14.82
CA VAL A 23 2.47 -16.69 -13.41
C VAL A 23 1.03 -16.82 -12.93
N ILE A 24 0.05 -16.48 -13.79
CA ILE A 24 -1.38 -16.66 -13.49
C ILE A 24 -1.68 -18.15 -13.23
N SER A 25 -1.22 -19.05 -14.11
CA SER A 25 -1.47 -20.49 -13.98
C SER A 25 -0.74 -21.14 -12.80
N ASN A 26 0.46 -20.67 -12.46
CA ASN A 26 1.24 -21.18 -11.33
C ASN A 26 0.89 -20.56 -9.97
N ARG A 27 -0.08 -19.64 -9.91
CA ARG A 27 -0.47 -18.98 -8.66
C ARG A 27 -0.91 -19.98 -7.58
N ASP A 28 -1.66 -21.02 -7.97
CA ASP A 28 -2.10 -22.09 -7.06
C ASP A 28 -1.00 -23.12 -6.76
N VAL A 29 0.05 -23.22 -7.59
CA VAL A 29 1.19 -24.12 -7.38
C VAL A 29 2.14 -23.56 -6.31
N LEU A 30 2.36 -22.24 -6.31
CA LEU A 30 3.13 -21.55 -5.26
C LEU A 30 2.43 -21.61 -3.89
N TYR A 31 1.11 -21.73 -3.89
CA TYR A 31 0.32 -21.98 -2.67
C TYR A 31 0.64 -23.35 -2.06
N LYS A 32 0.77 -24.39 -2.90
CA LYS A 32 1.03 -25.77 -2.41
C LYS A 32 2.47 -26.00 -1.99
N GLN A 33 3.46 -25.43 -2.69
CA GLN A 33 4.88 -25.68 -2.37
C GLN A 33 5.32 -25.08 -1.03
N ARG A 34 4.64 -24.05 -0.51
CA ARG A 34 4.99 -23.45 0.79
C ARG A 34 4.36 -24.15 2.00
N ASN A 35 3.35 -25.00 1.78
CA ASN A 35 2.72 -25.79 2.85
C ASN A 35 3.59 -26.95 3.34
N GLN A 36 4.69 -27.29 2.65
CA GLN A 36 5.58 -28.39 3.04
C GLN A 36 6.72 -27.97 3.99
N GLY A 37 6.87 -26.67 4.31
CA GLY A 37 8.01 -26.14 5.07
C GLY A 37 7.67 -25.22 6.25
N GLY A 38 6.46 -25.31 6.81
CA GLY A 38 6.08 -24.58 8.03
C GLY A 38 5.91 -23.05 7.90
N VAL A 39 6.27 -22.45 6.76
CA VAL A 39 6.06 -21.01 6.50
C VAL A 39 4.86 -20.82 5.57
N LYS A 40 3.65 -20.77 6.13
CA LYS A 40 2.47 -20.26 5.43
C LYS A 40 2.67 -18.78 5.13
N THR A 41 3.31 -18.45 4.01
CA THR A 41 3.26 -17.06 3.53
C THR A 41 2.02 -16.89 2.70
N TYR A 42 1.08 -16.19 3.30
CA TYR A 42 -0.11 -15.64 2.70
C TYR A 42 0.28 -14.64 1.58
N LEU A 43 0.69 -15.16 0.43
CA LEU A 43 0.73 -14.37 -0.81
C LEU A 43 -0.67 -14.31 -1.48
N HIS A 44 -1.73 -14.60 -0.71
CA HIS A 44 -3.11 -14.25 -1.06
C HIS A 44 -3.34 -12.77 -0.78
N LEU A 45 -2.83 -11.90 -1.66
CA LEU A 45 -3.32 -10.53 -1.68
C LEU A 45 -4.60 -10.46 -2.51
N VAL A 46 -5.65 -11.15 -2.02
CA VAL A 46 -7.02 -11.01 -2.55
C VAL A 46 -7.77 -10.08 -1.61
N GLN A 47 -7.69 -8.78 -1.87
CA GLN A 47 -8.28 -7.72 -1.02
C GLN A 47 -9.75 -7.98 -0.70
N LEU A 48 -10.50 -8.52 -1.66
CA LEU A 48 -11.90 -8.88 -1.48
C LEU A 48 -12.11 -9.94 -0.38
N GLN A 49 -11.19 -10.91 -0.25
CA GLN A 49 -11.24 -11.92 0.81
C GLN A 49 -10.86 -11.36 2.17
N TRP A 50 -9.90 -10.43 2.23
CA TRP A 50 -9.54 -9.72 3.46
C TRP A 50 -10.71 -8.91 4.03
N LEU A 51 -11.62 -8.46 3.16
CA LEU A 51 -12.85 -7.79 3.57
C LEU A 51 -13.94 -8.75 4.07
N GLY A 52 -13.75 -10.07 3.91
CA GLY A 52 -14.64 -11.11 4.41
C GLY A 52 -15.41 -11.88 3.33
N PHE A 53 -15.03 -11.76 2.05
CA PHE A 53 -15.67 -12.53 0.98
C PHE A 53 -15.29 -14.02 1.02
N ASP A 54 -16.27 -14.91 0.86
CA ASP A 54 -16.06 -16.36 0.88
C ASP A 54 -15.21 -16.84 -0.31
N TYR A 55 -14.10 -17.50 0.01
CA TYR A 55 -13.17 -18.08 -0.96
C TYR A 55 -13.82 -19.11 -1.89
N ASN A 56 -14.83 -19.85 -1.40
CA ASN A 56 -15.52 -20.86 -2.21
C ASN A 56 -16.31 -20.23 -3.36
N ASN A 57 -16.68 -18.95 -3.21
CA ASN A 57 -17.41 -18.16 -4.19
C ASN A 57 -16.50 -17.31 -5.09
N ARG A 58 -15.17 -17.53 -5.07
CA ARG A 58 -14.19 -16.72 -5.83
C ARG A 58 -14.36 -16.67 -7.34
N ASN A 59 -15.07 -17.63 -7.92
CA ASN A 59 -15.38 -17.68 -9.35
C ASN A 59 -16.86 -17.36 -9.65
N ASN A 60 -17.68 -17.11 -8.62
CA ASN A 60 -19.09 -16.79 -8.77
C ASN A 60 -19.25 -15.28 -8.94
N LEU A 61 -19.38 -14.84 -10.20
CA LEU A 61 -19.48 -13.41 -10.55
C LEU A 61 -20.66 -12.71 -9.86
N THR A 62 -21.79 -13.40 -9.71
CA THR A 62 -22.98 -12.84 -9.05
C THR A 62 -22.69 -12.59 -7.58
N ALA A 63 -22.17 -13.59 -6.87
CA ALA A 63 -21.79 -13.45 -5.46
C ALA A 63 -20.73 -12.35 -5.24
N ILE A 64 -19.75 -12.25 -6.14
CA ILE A 64 -18.73 -11.17 -6.10
C ILE A 64 -19.40 -9.79 -6.20
N LYS A 65 -20.28 -9.60 -7.19
CA LYS A 65 -20.95 -8.30 -7.41
C LYS A 65 -21.88 -7.93 -6.27
N GLU A 66 -22.64 -8.88 -5.74
CA GLU A 66 -23.52 -8.69 -4.58
C GLU A 66 -22.72 -8.33 -3.32
N TYR A 67 -21.59 -8.99 -3.10
CA TYR A 67 -20.74 -8.68 -1.97
C TYR A 67 -20.08 -7.29 -2.11
N ILE A 68 -19.62 -6.93 -3.31
CA ILE A 68 -19.05 -5.61 -3.59
C ILE A 68 -20.09 -4.50 -3.35
N SER A 69 -21.32 -4.67 -3.83
CA SER A 69 -22.40 -3.69 -3.60
C SER A 69 -22.78 -3.58 -2.12
N TYR A 70 -22.62 -4.67 -1.36
CA TYR A 70 -22.79 -4.67 0.09
C TYR A 70 -21.65 -3.96 0.84
N ILE A 71 -20.39 -4.24 0.51
CA ILE A 71 -19.24 -3.80 1.31
C ILE A 71 -18.75 -2.40 0.96
N VAL A 72 -18.75 -2.02 -0.32
CA VAL A 72 -18.16 -0.74 -0.76
C VAL A 72 -18.85 0.47 -0.11
N PRO A 73 -20.19 0.54 0.02
CA PRO A 73 -20.85 1.64 0.71
C PRO A 73 -20.54 1.73 2.21
N LYS A 74 -19.99 0.68 2.82
CA LYS A 74 -19.60 0.65 4.24
C LYS A 74 -18.14 1.08 4.48
N ILE A 75 -17.40 1.36 3.41
CA ILE A 75 -16.03 1.84 3.51
C ILE A 75 -16.10 3.36 3.60
N ASP A 76 -15.96 3.90 4.80
CA ASP A 76 -16.07 5.34 5.03
C ASP A 76 -14.98 6.12 4.26
N ILE A 77 -13.72 5.68 4.38
CA ILE A 77 -12.57 6.37 3.79
C ILE A 77 -11.73 5.35 3.01
N PRO A 78 -12.04 5.15 1.71
CA PRO A 78 -11.25 4.24 0.89
C PRO A 78 -9.86 4.83 0.63
N ILE A 79 -8.80 4.12 1.01
CA ILE A 79 -7.42 4.50 0.67
C ILE A 79 -7.06 3.90 -0.69
N LEU A 80 -6.85 4.76 -1.69
CA LEU A 80 -6.42 4.35 -3.01
C LEU A 80 -4.92 4.58 -3.18
N SER A 81 -4.19 3.54 -3.61
CA SER A 81 -2.75 3.64 -3.88
C SER A 81 -2.40 4.67 -4.96
N ASP A 82 -3.34 4.95 -5.86
CA ASP A 82 -3.16 5.89 -6.97
C ASP A 82 -3.44 7.33 -6.55
N GLN A 83 -4.19 7.50 -5.46
CA GLN A 83 -4.56 8.76 -4.85
C GLN A 83 -4.14 8.76 -3.38
N PHE A 84 -2.95 8.22 -3.07
CA PHE A 84 -2.55 7.95 -1.69
C PHE A 84 -2.48 9.23 -0.87
N ASP A 85 -1.78 10.24 -1.37
CA ASP A 85 -1.69 11.57 -0.74
C ASP A 85 -3.06 12.21 -0.53
N ALA A 86 -3.92 12.16 -1.56
CA ALA A 86 -5.26 12.70 -1.47
C ALA A 86 -6.12 11.93 -0.46
N SER A 87 -5.96 10.61 -0.37
CA SER A 87 -6.65 9.78 0.63
C SER A 87 -6.21 10.14 2.06
N LEU A 88 -4.92 10.45 2.27
CA LEU A 88 -4.40 10.89 3.56
C LEU A 88 -4.93 12.28 3.96
N VAL A 89 -5.06 13.21 3.01
CA VAL A 89 -5.67 14.52 3.29
C VAL A 89 -7.15 14.39 3.66
N ILE A 90 -7.91 13.51 2.99
CA ILE A 90 -9.30 13.21 3.37
C ILE A 90 -9.34 12.62 4.80
N LEU A 91 -8.45 11.67 5.10
CA LEU A 91 -8.32 11.05 6.41
C LEU A 91 -8.08 12.10 7.50
N LYS A 92 -7.11 12.98 7.26
CA LYS A 92 -6.78 14.11 8.15
C LYS A 92 -8.02 14.97 8.45
N ARG A 93 -8.73 15.41 7.40
CA ARG A 93 -9.91 16.27 7.53
C ARG A 93 -11.03 15.59 8.32
N ARG A 94 -11.27 14.30 8.12
CA ARG A 94 -12.38 13.58 8.76
C ARG A 94 -12.13 13.20 10.21
N PHE A 95 -10.88 12.91 10.55
CA PHE A 95 -10.50 12.60 11.92
C PHE A 95 -10.00 13.81 12.72
N ASN A 96 -10.01 15.01 12.13
CA ASN A 96 -9.42 16.23 12.69
C ASN A 96 -7.97 16.01 13.16
N TRP A 97 -7.19 15.32 12.33
CA TRP A 97 -5.77 15.07 12.60
C TRP A 97 -4.89 16.22 12.13
N ASP A 98 -3.69 16.25 12.67
CA ASP A 98 -2.62 17.14 12.23
C ASP A 98 -1.80 16.50 11.11
N TYR A 99 -0.98 17.30 10.43
CA TYR A 99 -0.07 16.75 9.42
C TYR A 99 0.94 15.75 9.99
N THR A 100 1.27 15.87 11.29
CA THR A 100 2.16 14.94 11.98
C THR A 100 1.63 13.51 12.01
N ASP A 101 0.30 13.32 11.92
CA ASP A 101 -0.35 12.01 11.94
C ASP A 101 -0.36 11.34 10.56
N ILE A 102 -0.20 12.12 9.48
CA ILE A 102 -0.28 11.63 8.11
C ILE A 102 1.05 11.69 7.34
N PHE A 103 2.12 12.22 7.95
CA PHE A 103 3.44 12.14 7.33
C PHE A 103 3.88 10.69 7.12
N TYR A 104 4.51 10.45 5.98
CA TYR A 104 4.97 9.13 5.61
C TYR A 104 6.26 9.19 4.79
N GLN A 105 7.12 8.20 5.00
CA GLN A 105 8.27 7.97 4.14
C GLN A 105 7.90 6.93 3.07
N SER A 106 7.84 7.37 1.81
CA SER A 106 7.83 6.41 0.71
C SER A 106 9.20 5.76 0.60
N TYR A 107 9.24 4.43 0.63
CA TYR A 107 10.47 3.74 0.30
C TYR A 107 10.39 3.13 -1.09
N VAL A 108 11.36 3.46 -1.93
CA VAL A 108 11.56 2.78 -3.21
C VAL A 108 11.84 1.30 -2.90
N VAL A 109 10.90 0.42 -3.24
CA VAL A 109 11.21 -1.01 -3.38
C VAL A 109 12.12 -1.06 -4.60
N THR A 110 13.36 -1.47 -4.34
CA THR A 110 14.54 -1.32 -5.19
C THR A 110 14.25 -1.47 -6.69
N LYS A 111 14.82 -0.56 -7.49
CA LYS A 111 14.98 -0.62 -8.96
C LYS A 111 15.85 -1.82 -9.43
N SER A 112 16.05 -2.83 -8.61
CA SER A 112 16.83 -4.01 -8.98
C SER A 112 15.93 -4.91 -9.82
N ASP A 113 16.12 -4.81 -11.13
CA ASP A 113 15.96 -5.88 -12.13
C ASP A 113 14.55 -6.28 -12.57
N SER A 114 13.47 -5.67 -12.08
CA SER A 114 12.15 -5.88 -12.69
C SER A 114 12.02 -5.04 -13.97
N GLN A 115 12.26 -5.64 -15.13
CA GLN A 115 11.86 -5.09 -16.43
C GLN A 115 10.40 -4.60 -16.35
N PRO A 116 10.09 -3.37 -16.82
CA PRO A 116 8.71 -2.89 -16.81
C PRO A 116 7.81 -3.89 -17.54
N LEU A 117 6.69 -4.25 -16.92
CA LEU A 117 5.72 -5.13 -17.54
C LEU A 117 5.14 -4.44 -18.77
N SER A 118 4.98 -5.17 -19.88
CA SER A 118 4.32 -4.64 -21.07
C SER A 118 2.84 -4.33 -20.76
N ALA A 119 2.25 -3.39 -21.50
CA ALA A 119 0.83 -3.08 -21.39
C ALA A 119 -0.05 -4.32 -21.62
N SER A 120 0.34 -5.21 -22.55
CA SER A 120 -0.31 -6.50 -22.77
C SER A 120 -0.24 -7.41 -21.55
N SER A 121 0.93 -7.53 -20.90
CA SER A 121 1.07 -8.33 -19.68
C SER A 121 0.20 -7.79 -18.55
N ILE A 122 0.16 -6.47 -18.38
CA ILE A 122 -0.71 -5.81 -17.40
C ILE A 122 -2.17 -6.13 -17.72
N GLN A 123 -2.60 -6.02 -18.98
CA GLN A 123 -3.97 -6.33 -19.35
C GLN A 123 -4.31 -7.79 -19.06
N THR A 124 -3.47 -8.75 -19.44
CA THR A 124 -3.64 -10.18 -19.12
C THR A 124 -3.78 -10.41 -17.62
N ILE A 125 -2.93 -9.76 -16.82
CA ILE A 125 -2.96 -9.83 -15.36
C ILE A 125 -4.30 -9.32 -14.82
N LEU A 126 -4.78 -8.18 -15.33
CA LEU A 126 -6.00 -7.56 -14.83
C LEU A 126 -7.27 -8.31 -15.28
N SER A 127 -7.25 -8.93 -16.45
CA SER A 127 -8.37 -9.72 -16.97
C SER A 127 -8.38 -11.17 -16.48
N ALA A 128 -7.35 -11.60 -15.74
CA ALA A 128 -7.29 -12.96 -15.20
C ALA A 128 -8.42 -13.20 -14.18
N GLU A 129 -9.14 -14.33 -14.32
CA GLU A 129 -10.23 -14.72 -13.42
C GLU A 129 -9.82 -14.69 -11.95
N VAL A 130 -8.59 -15.12 -11.66
CA VAL A 130 -8.01 -15.13 -10.30
C VAL A 130 -7.91 -13.73 -9.66
N ASN A 131 -7.98 -12.67 -10.46
CA ASN A 131 -7.92 -11.27 -10.04
C ASN A 131 -9.26 -10.55 -10.21
N LEU A 132 -10.28 -11.22 -10.75
CA LEU A 132 -11.55 -10.60 -11.13
C LEU A 132 -12.24 -9.90 -9.95
N GLY A 133 -12.33 -10.58 -8.79
CA GLY A 133 -12.95 -10.03 -7.59
C GLY A 133 -12.27 -8.73 -7.13
N ASP A 134 -10.94 -8.73 -7.05
CA ASP A 134 -10.15 -7.55 -6.65
C ASP A 134 -10.17 -6.44 -7.71
N HIS A 135 -10.27 -6.80 -8.99
CA HIS A 135 -10.41 -5.84 -10.07
C HIS A 135 -11.75 -5.11 -9.98
N LEU A 136 -12.86 -5.85 -9.83
CA LEU A 136 -14.20 -5.28 -9.66
C LEU A 136 -14.31 -4.46 -8.37
N LEU A 137 -13.72 -4.94 -7.27
CA LEU A 137 -13.65 -4.19 -6.01
C LEU A 137 -12.93 -2.86 -6.22
N TYR A 138 -11.77 -2.87 -6.87
CA TYR A 138 -11.04 -1.63 -7.16
C TYR A 138 -11.87 -0.67 -8.02
N GLN A 139 -12.54 -1.15 -9.07
CA GLN A 139 -13.37 -0.28 -9.92
C GLN A 139 -14.49 0.38 -9.11
N ALA A 140 -15.18 -0.37 -8.26
CA ALA A 140 -16.25 0.14 -7.41
C ALA A 140 -15.72 1.15 -6.38
N VAL A 141 -14.61 0.84 -5.72
CA VAL A 141 -13.96 1.75 -4.75
C VAL A 141 -13.42 2.99 -5.45
N ASN A 142 -12.79 2.88 -6.61
CA ASN A 142 -12.28 4.01 -7.39
C ASN A 142 -13.43 4.96 -7.76
N LYS A 143 -14.53 4.42 -8.29
CA LYS A 143 -15.74 5.20 -8.59
C LYS A 143 -16.27 5.92 -7.34
N THR A 144 -16.38 5.21 -6.22
CA THR A 144 -16.87 5.77 -4.95
C THR A 144 -15.93 6.86 -4.44
N TRP A 145 -14.62 6.66 -4.55
CA TRP A 145 -13.62 7.63 -4.13
C TRP A 145 -13.74 8.96 -4.90
N TRP A 146 -13.91 8.91 -6.22
CA TRP A 146 -14.10 10.11 -7.05
C TRP A 146 -15.44 10.81 -6.82
N SER A 147 -16.43 10.12 -6.27
CA SER A 147 -17.72 10.73 -5.93
C SER A 147 -17.72 11.48 -4.59
N GLN A 148 -16.62 11.45 -3.83
CA GLN A 148 -16.49 12.16 -2.57
C GLN A 148 -16.59 13.68 -2.78
N PRO A 149 -17.38 14.41 -1.97
CA PRO A 149 -17.63 15.84 -2.16
C PRO A 149 -16.37 16.71 -2.05
N GLU A 150 -15.35 16.25 -1.31
CA GLU A 150 -14.07 16.92 -1.18
C GLU A 150 -13.31 16.98 -2.52
N VAL A 151 -13.41 15.92 -3.32
CA VAL A 151 -12.61 15.70 -4.54
C VAL A 151 -12.98 16.67 -5.68
N GLY A 152 -14.22 17.17 -5.68
CA GLY A 152 -14.69 18.16 -6.65
C GLY A 152 -14.20 19.59 -6.38
N ARG A 153 -13.58 19.86 -5.22
CA ARG A 153 -13.20 21.21 -4.79
C ARG A 153 -11.76 21.54 -5.17
N LYS A 154 -11.52 22.74 -5.72
CA LYS A 154 -10.19 23.18 -6.13
C LYS A 154 -9.24 23.26 -4.92
N GLU A 155 -9.74 23.79 -3.80
CA GLU A 155 -8.97 23.97 -2.57
C GLU A 155 -8.47 22.65 -1.99
N PHE A 156 -9.20 21.55 -2.23
CA PHE A 156 -8.75 20.21 -1.84
C PHE A 156 -7.46 19.81 -2.56
N TRP A 157 -7.39 20.01 -3.87
CA TRP A 157 -6.19 19.66 -4.66
C TRP A 157 -5.01 20.60 -4.41
N GLU A 158 -5.27 21.84 -4.03
CA GLU A 158 -4.26 22.78 -3.54
C GLU A 158 -3.69 22.28 -2.21
N GLU A 159 -4.53 21.83 -1.26
CA GLU A 159 -4.06 21.21 -0.01
C GLU A 159 -3.27 19.92 -0.26
N VAL A 160 -3.71 19.06 -1.19
CA VAL A 160 -3.00 17.82 -1.55
C VAL A 160 -1.62 18.14 -2.13
N SER A 161 -1.51 19.14 -3.00
CA SER A 161 -0.23 19.55 -3.58
C SER A 161 0.70 20.10 -2.49
N TYR A 162 0.17 20.96 -1.62
CA TYR A 162 0.88 21.46 -0.45
C TYR A 162 1.38 20.33 0.46
N PHE A 163 0.52 19.35 0.76
CA PHE A 163 0.87 18.21 1.60
C PHE A 163 2.03 17.39 1.01
N LYS A 164 2.04 17.17 -0.30
CA LYS A 164 3.14 16.45 -0.97
C LYS A 164 4.49 17.14 -0.77
N GLU A 165 4.52 18.46 -0.98
CA GLU A 165 5.72 19.27 -0.77
C GLU A 165 6.16 19.26 0.69
N LEU A 166 5.20 19.41 1.60
CA LEU A 166 5.45 19.39 3.04
C LEU A 166 6.00 18.03 3.50
N ASN A 167 5.39 16.93 3.06
CA ASN A 167 5.83 15.58 3.40
C ASN A 167 7.24 15.28 2.88
N GLN A 168 7.57 15.76 1.66
CA GLN A 168 8.92 15.65 1.10
C GLN A 168 9.93 16.48 1.92
N ARG A 169 9.59 17.72 2.28
CA ARG A 169 10.43 18.56 3.13
C ARG A 169 10.69 17.94 4.49
N VAL A 170 9.66 17.42 5.16
CA VAL A 170 9.80 16.72 6.45
C VAL A 170 10.67 15.47 6.32
N THR A 171 10.45 14.71 5.26
CA THR A 171 11.28 13.55 4.90
C THR A 171 12.76 13.94 4.78
N ASP A 172 13.07 15.01 4.05
CA ASP A 172 14.45 15.43 3.82
C ASP A 172 15.09 16.02 5.09
N ILE A 173 14.32 16.75 5.91
CA ILE A 173 14.75 17.14 7.27
C ILE A 173 15.13 15.89 8.06
N CYS A 174 14.24 14.90 8.14
CA CYS A 174 14.50 13.70 8.94
C CYS A 174 15.68 12.85 8.44
N ARG A 175 16.05 12.94 7.16
CA ARG A 175 17.26 12.30 6.61
C ARG A 175 18.54 13.09 6.88
N THR A 176 18.45 14.41 6.94
CA THR A 176 19.61 15.31 7.04
C THR A 176 19.91 15.78 8.45
N VAL A 177 19.00 15.60 9.42
CA VAL A 177 19.24 15.93 10.84
C VAL A 177 20.35 15.03 11.40
N GLY A 178 21.58 15.45 11.18
CA GLY A 178 22.76 14.99 11.87
C GLY A 178 22.77 15.58 13.28
N THR A 179 22.14 14.88 14.23
CA THR A 179 22.31 14.87 15.70
C THR A 179 22.45 16.18 16.52
N THR A 180 22.65 17.37 15.96
CA THR A 180 22.91 18.61 16.71
C THR A 180 21.65 19.44 16.95
N GLN A 181 20.69 19.45 16.03
CA GLN A 181 19.40 20.15 16.20
C GLN A 181 18.28 19.16 16.56
N ARG A 182 17.78 19.23 17.80
CA ARG A 182 16.78 18.29 18.34
C ARG A 182 15.36 18.48 17.79
N SER A 183 15.05 19.63 17.22
CA SER A 183 13.76 19.89 16.60
C SER A 183 13.83 20.97 15.52
N TYR A 184 12.99 20.82 14.50
CA TYR A 184 12.78 21.81 13.44
C TYR A 184 11.33 22.25 13.46
N THR A 185 11.06 23.56 13.47
CA THR A 185 9.69 24.08 13.44
C THR A 185 9.34 24.55 12.04
N ILE A 186 8.29 23.97 11.48
CA ILE A 186 7.64 24.49 10.27
C ILE A 186 6.60 25.48 10.75
N VAL A 187 6.78 26.74 10.35
CA VAL A 187 5.85 27.82 10.70
C VAL A 187 4.46 27.56 10.12
N HIS A 188 3.44 28.11 10.80
CA HIS A 188 2.04 27.99 10.41
C HIS A 188 1.80 28.32 8.93
N SER A 189 0.75 27.70 8.38
CA SER A 189 0.22 27.99 7.06
C SER A 189 -1.31 28.06 7.11
N GLN A 190 -1.97 28.30 5.99
CA GLN A 190 -3.44 28.23 5.92
C GLN A 190 -4.01 26.83 6.19
N TYR A 191 -3.16 25.78 6.20
CA TYR A 191 -3.60 24.40 6.39
C TYR A 191 -3.26 23.80 7.76
N HIS A 192 -2.37 24.43 8.53
CA HIS A 192 -1.91 23.94 9.82
C HIS A 192 -1.27 25.02 10.70
N ASP A 193 -1.29 24.77 12.01
CA ASP A 193 -0.53 25.53 13.00
C ASP A 193 0.97 25.18 12.96
N ASN A 194 1.79 25.82 13.80
CA ASN A 194 3.22 25.51 13.85
C ASN A 194 3.47 24.00 14.10
N ILE A 195 4.19 23.34 13.20
CA ILE A 195 4.52 21.91 13.31
C ILE A 195 5.93 21.77 13.86
N THR A 196 6.08 21.04 14.97
CA THR A 196 7.40 20.67 15.51
C THR A 196 7.83 19.29 15.01
N ILE A 197 8.86 19.25 14.16
CA ILE A 197 9.51 18.03 13.72
C ILE A 197 10.53 17.61 14.78
N SER A 198 10.16 16.61 15.58
CA SER A 198 11.01 16.07 16.64
C SER A 198 11.88 14.90 16.16
N LEU A 199 12.95 14.61 16.90
CA LEU A 199 13.75 13.38 16.69
C LEU A 199 12.89 12.11 16.78
N GLN A 200 11.86 12.09 17.63
CA GLN A 200 10.96 10.96 17.74
C GLN A 200 10.14 10.76 16.46
N LEU A 201 9.55 11.83 15.92
CA LEU A 201 8.83 11.79 14.64
C LEU A 201 9.77 11.30 13.52
N CYS A 202 10.97 11.87 13.44
CA CYS A 202 11.96 11.42 12.46
C CYS A 202 12.36 9.95 12.66
N SER A 203 12.48 9.46 13.89
CA SER A 203 12.74 8.04 14.14
C SER A 203 11.62 7.14 13.60
N PHE A 204 10.36 7.57 13.69
CA PHE A 204 9.24 6.83 13.12
C PHE A 204 9.27 6.85 11.58
N LEU A 205 9.54 8.01 10.97
CA LEU A 205 9.56 8.18 9.52
C LEU A 205 10.79 7.52 8.86
N THR A 206 11.93 7.46 9.55
CA THR A 206 13.19 6.94 8.98
C THR A 206 13.49 5.50 9.38
N LYS A 207 12.64 4.86 10.21
CA LYS A 207 12.80 3.45 10.60
C LYS A 207 13.07 2.59 9.36
N SER A 208 14.23 1.93 9.32
CA SER A 208 14.60 1.16 8.12
C SER A 208 13.53 0.11 7.79
N LYS A 209 13.35 -0.18 6.49
CA LYS A 209 12.49 -1.29 6.03
C LYS A 209 12.77 -2.57 6.79
N CYS A 210 14.05 -2.85 7.04
CA CYS A 210 14.51 -4.02 7.77
C CYS A 210 13.92 -4.06 9.18
N ASN A 211 13.93 -2.95 9.92
CA ASN A 211 13.39 -2.89 11.27
C ASN A 211 11.87 -3.11 11.29
N LEU A 212 11.15 -2.58 10.29
CA LEU A 212 9.70 -2.79 10.14
C LEU A 212 9.38 -4.26 9.82
N VAL A 213 10.05 -4.83 8.82
CA VAL A 213 9.83 -6.22 8.39
C VAL A 213 10.23 -7.22 9.47
N GLN A 214 11.39 -7.02 10.12
CA GLN A 214 11.82 -7.88 11.23
C GLN A 214 10.87 -7.78 12.43
N GLY A 215 10.32 -6.60 12.73
CA GLY A 215 9.33 -6.41 13.80
C GLY A 215 8.06 -7.23 13.53
N THR A 216 7.51 -7.13 12.32
CA THR A 216 6.31 -7.89 11.92
C THR A 216 6.57 -9.39 11.88
N ILE A 217 7.74 -9.83 11.42
CA ILE A 217 8.08 -11.26 11.39
C ILE A 217 8.28 -11.79 12.81
N ARG A 218 8.93 -11.06 13.73
CA ARG A 218 9.08 -11.48 15.14
C ARG A 218 7.73 -11.56 15.86
N TYR A 219 6.81 -10.66 15.53
CA TYR A 219 5.43 -10.72 16.06
C TYR A 219 4.67 -11.94 15.52
N ALA A 220 4.78 -12.20 14.22
CA ALA A 220 4.10 -13.32 13.56
C ALA A 220 4.69 -14.70 13.90
N LEU A 221 5.99 -14.81 14.17
CA LEU A 221 6.68 -16.07 14.47
C LEU A 221 6.83 -16.34 15.98
N GLY A 222 6.33 -15.46 16.83
CA GLY A 222 6.63 -15.48 18.27
C GLY A 222 8.08 -15.10 18.54
N LYS A 223 8.33 -14.55 19.73
CA LYS A 223 9.61 -13.90 20.15
C LYS A 223 10.89 -14.76 20.06
N GLN A 224 10.84 -16.02 19.61
CA GLN A 224 11.94 -16.98 19.75
C GLN A 224 12.80 -17.24 18.49
N THR A 225 12.42 -16.82 17.28
CA THR A 225 13.28 -17.05 16.12
C THR A 225 14.29 -15.92 15.89
N LYS A 226 15.57 -16.16 16.23
CA LYS A 226 16.70 -15.35 15.75
C LYS A 226 16.80 -15.51 14.23
N LEU A 227 16.22 -14.58 13.49
CA LEU A 227 16.36 -14.53 12.03
C LEU A 227 17.75 -14.01 11.68
N GLY A 228 18.60 -14.88 11.13
CA GLY A 228 19.94 -14.57 10.62
C GLY A 228 19.97 -13.73 9.34
N TRP A 229 18.92 -12.96 9.05
CA TRP A 229 18.91 -12.05 7.90
C TRP A 229 19.65 -10.77 8.28
N GLN A 230 20.94 -10.72 7.95
CA GLN A 230 21.68 -9.46 7.97
C GLN A 230 21.15 -8.58 6.83
N CYS A 231 20.57 -7.45 7.20
CA CYS A 231 20.17 -6.42 6.27
C CYS A 231 21.41 -5.69 5.80
N LYS A 232 21.74 -5.81 4.51
CA LYS A 232 22.65 -4.90 3.82
C LYS A 232 21.92 -3.64 3.43
#